data_AF-A0A2W4JPW3-F1
#
_entry.id   AF-A0A2W4JPW3-F1
#
_cell.length_a   1.000
_cell.length_b   1.000
_cell.length_c   1.000
_cell.angle_alpha   90.00
_cell.angle_beta   90.00
_cell.angle_gamma   90.00
#
_symmetry.space_group_name_H-M   'P 1'
#
loop_
_entity.id
_entity.type
_entity.pdbx_description
1 polymer ?
#
loop_
_entity_poly.entity_id
_entity_poly.type
_entity_poly.pdbx_seq_one_letter_code
_entity_poly.pdbx_strand_id
1 'polypeptide(L)'
;MAEGTAPLKYRLGIDLGSGSLGWALLELDEHDRPCRIIDAGSRIFGTGREPKSLSSLAANRRQARQARRRRDRSIQRRKRLMHELVNFGLMPEAEEERQALKSLNPYELRHRGIRERLEPFEIGRALFHLQQRRGFKSNRKADRKNDEKSAMKAAIRELEAAVGPEETVGSFLYRRLTTHGSTRMRPTQRGGQNTWEFYVGREMLVHEFDRLWETQRAYHPELLTEEARQRIREAIFRQRPLKPVDPGRCTLEPDEKRAPIMLASSQLFRIFQEVNALRVIEGDSLDLRPRPLTREERDAAIELLRSKPKVTFAALKTRVFGKGADVRLTHEEGERAHLLGDVVSAELARDGALGSRWHDLTLDEQDEITRILHDADSDEDVVGVLTTRFGFSEHEARGACEASLPDGYYRFSHKAIRRILPYLIDWDEDADAARTFDKAVAAAGYSSHSDIHSGEIFDQLPYYGRVLYRYTQDLANRSEDHVKERANPDEWEFGRIANPTVHVGLNQLRVIVNAIVKRYGPPFQVHVELTAKW
;
A
#
# COMPACT_ATOMS: atom_id res chain seq x y z
N MET A 1 -26.75 -53.57 -1.93
CA MET A 1 -27.23 -52.37 -1.21
C MET A 1 -28.17 -52.88 -0.15
N ALA A 2 -27.77 -52.81 1.12
CA ALA A 2 -28.64 -53.21 2.22
C ALA A 2 -29.63 -52.08 2.48
N GLU A 3 -30.92 -52.40 2.40
CA GLU A 3 -32.04 -51.55 2.78
C GLU A 3 -32.02 -51.30 4.30
N GLY A 4 -32.30 -50.06 4.73
CA GLY A 4 -32.95 -49.83 6.02
C GLY A 4 -32.18 -49.12 7.15
N THR A 5 -30.94 -48.69 7.00
CA THR A 5 -30.32 -47.81 8.02
C THR A 5 -30.57 -46.34 7.69
N ALA A 6 -31.32 -45.64 8.55
CA ALA A 6 -31.48 -44.19 8.48
C ALA A 6 -30.10 -43.50 8.37
N PRO A 7 -29.97 -42.42 7.58
CA PRO A 7 -28.71 -41.70 7.47
C PRO A 7 -28.22 -41.28 8.85
N LEU A 8 -26.95 -41.56 9.14
CA LEU A 8 -26.34 -41.28 10.44
C LEU A 8 -26.44 -39.78 10.74
N LYS A 9 -27.21 -39.42 11.77
CA LYS A 9 -27.37 -38.03 12.20
C LYS A 9 -26.23 -37.68 13.15
N TYR A 10 -25.29 -36.85 12.71
CA TYR A 10 -24.10 -36.54 13.51
C TYR A 10 -23.67 -35.07 13.45
N ARG A 11 -22.99 -34.64 14.52
CA ARG A 11 -22.31 -33.35 14.65
C ARG A 11 -20.81 -33.52 14.43
N LEU A 12 -20.23 -32.64 13.62
CA LEU A 12 -18.79 -32.50 13.45
C LEU A 12 -18.27 -31.35 14.33
N GLY A 13 -17.49 -31.67 15.36
CA GLY A 13 -16.72 -30.69 16.13
C GLY A 13 -15.35 -30.46 15.50
N ILE A 14 -14.91 -29.20 15.43
CA ILE A 14 -13.64 -28.76 14.83
C ILE A 14 -12.92 -27.81 15.77
N ASP A 15 -11.66 -28.12 16.07
CA ASP A 15 -10.68 -27.22 16.70
C ASP A 15 -9.54 -26.98 15.69
N LEU A 16 -9.46 -25.77 15.14
CA LEU A 16 -8.45 -25.38 14.16
C LEU A 16 -7.40 -24.46 14.80
N GLY A 17 -6.27 -25.04 15.16
CA GLY A 17 -5.07 -24.34 15.60
C GLY A 17 -4.17 -23.88 14.46
N SER A 18 -3.08 -23.20 14.81
CA SER A 18 -2.10 -22.70 13.83
C SER A 18 -1.29 -23.80 13.11
N GLY A 19 -1.17 -25.00 13.72
CA GLY A 19 -0.44 -26.15 13.19
C GLY A 19 -1.11 -27.50 13.47
N SER A 20 -2.36 -27.48 13.91
CA SER A 20 -3.14 -28.67 14.26
C SER A 20 -4.61 -28.45 13.91
N LEU A 21 -5.30 -29.53 13.59
CA LEU A 21 -6.73 -29.57 13.36
C LEU A 21 -7.29 -30.80 14.09
N GLY A 22 -7.91 -30.57 15.24
CA GLY A 22 -8.68 -31.58 15.98
C GLY A 22 -10.09 -31.70 15.41
N TRP A 23 -10.62 -32.90 15.35
CA TRP A 23 -12.00 -33.15 14.94
C TRP A 23 -12.63 -34.31 15.72
N ALA A 24 -13.94 -34.23 15.95
CA ALA A 24 -14.73 -35.28 16.59
C ALA A 24 -16.11 -35.39 15.93
N LEU A 25 -16.58 -36.63 15.76
CA LEU A 25 -17.91 -36.96 15.24
C LEU A 25 -18.77 -37.49 16.38
N LEU A 26 -19.87 -36.80 16.64
CA LEU A 26 -20.81 -37.14 17.71
C LEU A 26 -22.15 -37.51 17.11
N GLU A 27 -22.62 -38.72 17.36
CA GLU A 27 -23.97 -39.15 17.00
C GLU A 27 -24.99 -38.36 17.82
N LEU A 28 -26.08 -37.95 17.18
CA LEU A 28 -27.14 -37.16 17.79
C LEU A 28 -28.40 -37.99 17.96
N ASP A 29 -29.05 -37.84 19.11
CA ASP A 29 -30.38 -38.40 19.33
C ASP A 29 -31.47 -37.60 18.56
N GLU A 30 -32.73 -37.99 18.75
CA GLU A 30 -33.89 -37.31 18.16
C GLU A 30 -34.02 -35.84 18.61
N HIS A 31 -33.39 -35.46 19.72
CA HIS A 31 -33.41 -34.13 20.33
C HIS A 31 -32.10 -33.34 20.07
N ASP A 32 -31.30 -33.74 19.08
CA ASP A 32 -30.01 -33.11 18.71
C ASP A 32 -28.94 -33.12 19.81
N ARG A 33 -29.05 -34.03 20.78
CA ARG A 33 -28.07 -34.17 21.87
C ARG A 33 -27.03 -35.24 21.52
N PRO A 34 -25.73 -34.96 21.76
CA PRO A 34 -24.68 -35.97 21.63
C PRO A 34 -24.98 -37.19 22.50
N CYS A 35 -25.06 -38.37 21.88
CA CYS A 35 -25.32 -39.63 22.59
C CYS A 35 -24.17 -40.65 22.46
N ARG A 36 -23.35 -40.56 21.41
CA ARG A 36 -22.21 -41.45 21.20
C ARG A 36 -21.09 -40.75 20.42
N ILE A 37 -19.84 -41.07 20.76
CA ILE A 37 -18.68 -40.69 19.94
C ILE A 37 -18.54 -41.72 18.81
N ILE A 38 -18.64 -41.26 17.57
CA ILE A 38 -18.50 -42.11 16.38
C ILE A 38 -17.02 -42.29 16.04
N ASP A 39 -16.28 -41.19 15.96
CA ASP A 39 -14.89 -41.14 15.56
C ASP A 39 -14.25 -39.83 16.02
N ALA A 40 -12.93 -39.79 16.16
CA ALA A 40 -12.20 -38.58 16.48
C ALA A 40 -10.75 -38.68 15.98
N GLY A 41 -10.15 -37.53 15.70
CA GLY A 41 -8.78 -37.50 15.24
C GLY A 41 -8.15 -36.13 15.34
N SER A 42 -6.85 -36.11 15.08
CA SER A 42 -6.07 -34.88 14.96
C SER A 42 -5.18 -34.93 13.74
N ARG A 43 -5.12 -33.81 13.02
CA ARG A 43 -4.25 -33.62 11.86
C ARG A 43 -3.21 -32.56 12.22
N ILE A 44 -1.96 -32.98 12.34
CA ILE A 44 -0.82 -32.07 12.58
C ILE A 44 -0.23 -31.63 11.23
N PHE A 45 0.05 -30.34 11.07
CA PHE A 45 0.60 -29.77 9.84
C PHE A 45 1.54 -28.59 10.13
N GLY A 46 2.43 -28.30 9.18
CA GLY A 46 3.37 -27.19 9.30
C GLY A 46 2.68 -25.81 9.22
N THR A 47 3.04 -24.89 10.10
CA THR A 47 2.45 -23.54 10.20
C THR A 47 2.88 -22.57 9.09
N GLY A 48 3.81 -22.98 8.21
CA GLY A 48 4.42 -22.11 7.20
C GLY A 48 5.38 -21.05 7.77
N ARG A 49 5.80 -21.22 9.03
CA ARG A 49 6.70 -20.31 9.77
C ARG A 49 7.97 -21.03 10.19
N GLU A 50 9.02 -20.26 10.48
CA GLU A 50 10.22 -20.83 11.09
C GLU A 50 9.98 -21.19 12.56
N PRO A 51 10.46 -22.36 13.04
CA PRO A 51 10.21 -22.83 14.41
C PRO A 51 10.74 -21.90 15.51
N LYS A 52 11.90 -21.25 15.30
CA LYS A 52 12.56 -20.44 16.35
C LYS A 52 12.12 -18.98 16.35
N SER A 53 12.03 -18.36 15.17
CA SER A 53 11.75 -16.92 15.06
C SER A 53 10.26 -16.61 14.91
N LEU A 54 9.42 -17.64 14.69
CA LEU A 54 8.01 -17.52 14.30
C LEU A 54 7.76 -16.62 13.07
N SER A 55 8.85 -16.23 12.39
CA SER A 55 8.82 -15.41 11.20
C SER A 55 8.29 -16.23 10.03
N SER A 56 7.64 -15.55 9.09
CA SER A 56 7.13 -16.23 7.91
C SER A 56 8.30 -16.72 7.03
N LEU A 57 8.31 -18.01 6.66
CA LEU A 57 9.25 -18.55 5.66
C LEU A 57 9.19 -17.77 4.34
N ALA A 58 8.01 -17.21 4.02
CA ALA A 58 7.83 -16.36 2.85
C ALA A 58 8.55 -15.01 2.97
N ALA A 59 8.77 -14.47 4.17
CA ALA A 59 9.50 -13.23 4.41
C ALA A 59 11.00 -13.39 4.13
N ASN A 60 11.63 -14.43 4.69
CA ASN A 60 13.05 -14.75 4.45
C ASN A 60 13.31 -15.00 2.96
N ARG A 61 12.43 -15.78 2.30
CA ARG A 61 12.47 -15.99 0.85
C ARG A 61 12.32 -14.68 0.05
N ARG A 62 11.47 -13.75 0.51
CA ARG A 62 11.25 -12.44 -0.13
C ARG A 62 12.50 -11.58 -0.06
N GLN A 63 13.16 -11.49 1.09
CA GLN A 63 14.40 -10.73 1.27
C GLN A 63 15.53 -11.29 0.39
N ALA A 64 15.75 -12.60 0.42
CA ALA A 64 16.77 -13.24 -0.40
C ALA A 64 16.50 -13.04 -1.91
N ARG A 65 15.23 -13.12 -2.34
CA ARG A 65 14.82 -12.82 -3.72
C ARG A 65 15.07 -11.35 -4.09
N GLN A 66 14.80 -10.41 -3.18
CA GLN A 66 15.07 -8.99 -3.41
C GLN A 66 16.56 -8.74 -3.59
N ALA A 67 17.42 -9.33 -2.75
CA ALA A 67 18.88 -9.23 -2.88
C ALA A 67 19.38 -9.78 -4.22
N ARG A 68 18.92 -10.97 -4.63
CA ARG A 68 19.25 -11.56 -5.94
C ARG A 68 18.82 -10.66 -7.11
N ARG A 69 17.55 -10.24 -7.14
CA ARG A 69 17.04 -9.34 -8.20
C ARG A 69 17.83 -8.02 -8.27
N ARG A 70 18.23 -7.45 -7.13
CA ARG A 70 19.06 -6.23 -7.11
C ARG A 70 20.44 -6.50 -7.72
N ARG A 71 21.07 -7.62 -7.37
CA ARG A 71 22.37 -8.03 -7.93
C ARG A 71 22.27 -8.26 -9.45
N ASP A 72 21.31 -9.05 -9.91
CA ASP A 72 21.15 -9.36 -11.34
C ASP A 72 20.93 -8.09 -12.16
N ARG A 73 20.07 -7.19 -11.69
CA ARG A 73 19.83 -5.89 -12.32
C ARG A 73 21.08 -4.99 -12.32
N SER A 74 21.91 -5.09 -11.29
CA SER A 74 23.19 -4.37 -11.23
C SER A 74 24.18 -4.90 -12.26
N ILE A 75 24.26 -6.22 -12.43
CA ILE A 75 25.11 -6.88 -13.43
C ILE A 75 24.62 -6.53 -14.84
N GLN A 76 23.33 -6.69 -15.11
CA GLN A 76 22.72 -6.35 -16.41
C GLN A 76 22.97 -4.88 -16.77
N ARG A 77 22.76 -3.97 -15.82
CA ARG A 77 23.04 -2.54 -16.01
C ARG A 77 24.50 -2.28 -16.35
N ARG A 78 25.42 -2.87 -15.60
CA ARG A 78 26.87 -2.73 -15.83
C ARG A 78 27.26 -3.25 -17.21
N LYS A 79 26.72 -4.40 -17.62
CA LYS A 79 26.95 -4.99 -18.94
C LYS A 79 26.42 -4.08 -20.05
N ARG A 80 25.17 -3.60 -19.92
CA ARG A 80 24.58 -2.64 -20.87
C ARG A 80 25.45 -1.39 -20.96
N LEU A 81 25.76 -0.75 -19.84
CA LEU A 81 26.57 0.47 -19.84
C LEU A 81 27.95 0.25 -20.47
N MET A 82 28.62 -0.86 -20.16
CA MET A 82 29.92 -1.16 -20.78
C MET A 82 29.81 -1.28 -22.29
N HIS A 83 28.79 -2.01 -22.78
CA HIS A 83 28.52 -2.12 -24.21
C HIS A 83 28.26 -0.75 -24.86
N GLU A 84 27.44 0.11 -24.23
CA GLU A 84 27.21 1.47 -24.71
C GLU A 84 28.51 2.30 -24.76
N LEU A 85 29.31 2.27 -23.70
CA LEU A 85 30.57 3.02 -23.64
C LEU A 85 31.57 2.57 -24.72
N VAL A 86 31.66 1.26 -24.98
CA VAL A 86 32.53 0.72 -26.04
C VAL A 86 32.03 1.15 -27.42
N ASN A 87 30.73 1.00 -27.69
CA ASN A 87 30.14 1.36 -28.98
C ASN A 87 30.33 2.84 -29.35
N PHE A 88 30.36 3.73 -28.35
CA PHE A 88 30.58 5.17 -28.55
C PHE A 88 32.06 5.60 -28.36
N GLY A 89 33.01 4.65 -28.31
CA GLY A 89 34.44 4.98 -28.21
C GLY A 89 34.88 5.58 -26.86
N LEU A 90 34.06 5.46 -25.82
CA LEU A 90 34.35 5.94 -24.47
C LEU A 90 34.97 4.86 -23.57
N MET A 91 35.07 3.62 -24.05
CA MET A 91 35.79 2.52 -23.41
C MET A 91 36.52 1.68 -24.46
N PRO A 92 37.69 1.11 -24.14
CA PRO A 92 38.38 0.17 -25.02
C PRO A 92 37.57 -1.09 -25.32
N GLU A 93 37.74 -1.65 -26.52
CA GLU A 93 37.18 -2.95 -26.91
C GLU A 93 37.89 -4.14 -26.25
N ALA A 94 39.21 -4.03 -26.04
CA ALA A 94 40.00 -5.04 -25.34
C ALA A 94 39.73 -5.03 -23.84
N GLU A 95 39.58 -6.21 -23.22
CA GLU A 95 39.31 -6.31 -21.79
C GLU A 95 40.53 -5.86 -20.97
N GLU A 96 41.73 -6.20 -21.42
CA GLU A 96 43.00 -5.85 -20.77
C GLU A 96 43.14 -4.33 -20.61
N GLU A 97 42.84 -3.58 -21.66
CA GLU A 97 42.86 -2.11 -21.65
C GLU A 97 41.78 -1.53 -20.73
N ARG A 98 40.57 -2.12 -20.71
CA ARG A 98 39.53 -1.72 -19.75
C ARG A 98 39.96 -1.95 -18.30
N GLN A 99 40.69 -3.03 -18.03
CA GLN A 99 41.20 -3.34 -16.70
C GLN A 99 42.26 -2.32 -16.25
N ALA A 100 43.09 -1.84 -17.17
CA ALA A 100 44.09 -0.80 -16.88
C ALA A 100 43.44 0.50 -16.35
N LEU A 101 42.26 0.88 -16.85
CA LEU A 101 41.52 2.07 -16.40
C LEU A 101 41.06 2.02 -14.93
N LYS A 102 41.16 0.86 -14.26
CA LYS A 102 40.84 0.76 -12.83
C LYS A 102 41.79 1.55 -11.93
N SER A 103 43.04 1.76 -12.36
CA SER A 103 44.04 2.56 -11.64
C SER A 103 43.66 4.04 -11.56
N LEU A 104 42.91 4.52 -12.56
CA LEU A 104 42.43 5.90 -12.60
C LEU A 104 41.39 6.15 -11.51
N ASN A 105 41.60 7.23 -10.74
CA ASN A 105 40.70 7.62 -9.67
C ASN A 105 39.41 8.23 -10.26
N PRO A 106 38.26 7.54 -10.14
CA PRO A 106 37.04 8.02 -10.75
C PRO A 106 36.51 9.30 -10.07
N TYR A 107 36.83 9.56 -8.80
CA TYR A 107 36.38 10.78 -8.13
C TYR A 107 37.12 12.01 -8.67
N GLU A 108 38.43 11.86 -8.87
CA GLU A 108 39.26 12.88 -9.48
C GLU A 108 38.81 13.19 -10.91
N LEU A 109 38.60 12.16 -11.74
CA LEU A 109 38.09 12.34 -13.10
C LEU A 109 36.72 13.04 -13.12
N ARG A 110 35.81 12.68 -12.22
CA ARG A 110 34.51 13.35 -12.08
C ARG A 110 34.65 14.82 -11.66
N HIS A 111 35.64 15.15 -10.84
CA HIS A 111 35.94 16.52 -10.43
C HIS A 111 36.57 17.33 -11.57
N ARG A 112 37.57 16.78 -12.26
CA ARG A 112 38.27 17.43 -13.39
C ARG A 112 37.36 17.59 -14.61
N GLY A 113 36.55 16.56 -14.93
CA GLY A 113 35.74 16.51 -16.14
C GLY A 113 34.60 17.53 -16.25
N ILE A 114 34.30 18.29 -15.19
CA ILE A 114 33.37 19.42 -15.26
C ILE A 114 34.07 20.78 -15.44
N ARG A 115 35.40 20.79 -15.58
CA ARG A 115 36.23 22.00 -15.68
C ARG A 115 37.18 21.96 -16.87
N GLU A 116 37.77 20.81 -17.15
CA GLU A 116 38.83 20.66 -18.14
C GLU A 116 38.59 19.44 -19.03
N ARG A 117 39.31 19.40 -20.16
CA ARG A 117 39.30 18.29 -21.09
C ARG A 117 39.80 17.01 -20.41
N LEU A 118 39.03 15.92 -20.55
CA LEU A 118 39.46 14.57 -20.27
C LEU A 118 39.69 13.81 -21.56
N GLU A 119 40.50 12.76 -21.53
CA GLU A 119 40.61 11.83 -22.64
C GLU A 119 39.37 10.90 -22.72
N PRO A 120 39.00 10.39 -23.91
CA PRO A 120 37.73 9.66 -24.10
C PRO A 120 37.49 8.51 -23.10
N PHE A 121 38.54 7.74 -22.78
CA PHE A 121 38.46 6.63 -21.83
C PHE A 121 38.40 7.07 -20.37
N GLU A 122 38.90 8.27 -20.05
CA GLU A 122 38.72 8.89 -18.74
C GLU A 122 37.25 9.33 -18.55
N ILE A 123 36.63 9.88 -19.60
CA ILE A 123 35.19 10.21 -19.61
C ILE A 123 34.38 8.94 -19.33
N GLY A 124 34.63 7.86 -20.08
CA GLY A 124 33.93 6.60 -19.86
C GLY A 124 34.18 6.03 -18.46
N ARG A 125 35.39 6.19 -17.90
CA ARG A 125 35.71 5.75 -16.53
C ARG A 125 34.91 6.53 -15.48
N ALA A 126 34.74 7.84 -15.66
CA ALA A 126 33.92 8.69 -14.81
C ALA A 126 32.44 8.29 -14.88
N LEU A 127 31.88 8.15 -16.08
CA LEU A 127 30.48 7.75 -16.32
C LEU A 127 30.18 6.34 -15.79
N PHE A 128 31.09 5.39 -16.00
CA PHE A 128 30.97 4.02 -15.48
C PHE A 128 30.92 3.97 -13.95
N HIS A 129 31.56 4.92 -13.28
CA HIS A 129 31.52 5.01 -11.82
C HIS A 129 30.14 5.44 -11.31
N LEU A 130 29.44 6.34 -12.00
CA LEU A 130 28.11 6.83 -11.60
C LEU A 130 27.10 5.68 -11.41
N GLN A 131 27.13 4.63 -12.25
CA GLN A 131 26.17 3.52 -12.09
C GLN A 131 26.43 2.64 -10.86
N GLN A 132 27.66 2.60 -10.33
CA GLN A 132 28.03 1.73 -9.21
C GLN A 132 27.30 2.13 -7.93
N ARG A 133 27.19 3.44 -7.70
CA ARG A 133 26.51 4.06 -6.56
C ARG A 133 25.63 5.20 -7.05
N ARG A 134 24.63 4.87 -7.85
CA ARG A 134 23.75 5.84 -8.51
C ARG A 134 22.83 6.62 -7.56
N GLY A 135 23.10 6.75 -6.26
CA GLY A 135 22.28 7.55 -5.33
C GLY A 135 20.89 6.96 -5.03
N PHE A 136 20.20 7.49 -4.04
CA PHE A 136 18.82 7.10 -3.71
C PHE A 136 17.82 7.85 -4.60
N LYS A 137 16.94 7.11 -5.27
CA LYS A 137 15.82 7.71 -6.01
C LYS A 137 14.61 7.73 -5.08
N SER A 138 14.18 8.94 -4.70
CA SER A 138 12.92 9.14 -3.97
C SER A 138 11.77 8.52 -4.76
N ASN A 139 10.85 7.86 -4.07
CA ASN A 139 9.64 7.33 -4.67
C ASN A 139 8.45 7.64 -3.78
N ARG A 140 7.51 8.42 -4.35
CA ARG A 140 6.33 8.93 -3.65
C ARG A 140 5.54 7.81 -2.96
N LYS A 141 5.34 6.67 -3.62
CA LYS A 141 4.59 5.51 -3.09
C LYS A 141 5.31 4.78 -1.97
N ALA A 142 6.64 4.68 -2.04
CA ALA A 142 7.41 3.91 -1.07
C ALA A 142 7.83 4.71 0.17
N ASP A 143 7.80 6.04 0.09
CA ASP A 143 8.45 6.92 1.08
C ASP A 143 7.47 7.64 2.02
N ARG A 144 6.16 7.38 1.92
CA ARG A 144 5.16 7.89 2.88
C ARG A 144 5.34 7.20 4.25
N LYS A 145 5.44 7.99 5.32
CA LYS A 145 5.49 7.58 6.74
C LYS A 145 6.59 6.55 7.10
N ASN A 146 7.84 6.87 6.79
CA ASN A 146 8.99 6.09 7.28
C ASN A 146 10.06 7.01 7.88
N ASP A 147 10.20 6.96 9.21
CA ASP A 147 11.10 7.84 9.98
C ASP A 147 12.58 7.64 9.63
N GLU A 148 13.02 6.43 9.28
CA GLU A 148 14.40 6.23 8.80
C GLU A 148 14.64 6.92 7.45
N LYS A 149 13.61 6.97 6.61
CA LYS A 149 13.68 7.68 5.31
C LYS A 149 13.60 9.19 5.48
N SER A 150 13.02 9.70 6.56
CA SER A 150 12.97 11.15 6.81
C SER A 150 14.37 11.69 7.11
N ALA A 151 15.14 11.02 7.97
CA ALA A 151 16.53 11.38 8.26
C ALA A 151 17.42 11.31 7.00
N MET A 152 17.25 10.27 6.18
CA MET A 152 17.95 10.15 4.89
C MET A 152 17.57 11.30 3.93
N LYS A 153 16.28 11.63 3.80
CA LYS A 153 15.81 12.72 2.93
C LYS A 153 16.32 14.08 3.40
N ALA A 154 16.37 14.33 4.71
CA ALA A 154 16.97 15.54 5.27
C ALA A 154 18.45 15.65 4.87
N ALA A 155 19.23 14.58 5.06
CA ALA A 155 20.64 14.54 4.66
C ALA A 155 20.86 14.69 3.13
N ILE A 156 19.90 14.28 2.29
CA ILE A 156 19.94 14.56 0.84
C ILE A 156 19.76 16.05 0.58
N ARG A 157 18.75 16.69 1.18
CA ARG A 157 18.48 18.13 1.00
C ARG A 157 19.63 18.99 1.51
N GLU A 158 20.18 18.65 2.67
CA GLU A 158 21.34 19.35 3.24
C GLU A 158 22.57 19.23 2.32
N LEU A 159 22.84 18.04 1.78
CA LEU A 159 23.93 17.85 0.84
C LEU A 159 23.69 18.60 -0.47
N GLU A 160 22.47 18.59 -1.00
CA GLU A 160 22.10 19.30 -2.22
C GLU A 160 22.32 20.81 -2.07
N ALA A 161 21.88 21.40 -0.95
CA ALA A 161 22.13 22.79 -0.63
C ALA A 161 23.63 23.08 -0.45
N ALA A 162 24.38 22.20 0.21
CA ALA A 162 25.81 22.38 0.45
C ALA A 162 26.68 22.25 -0.82
N VAL A 163 26.28 21.41 -1.78
CA VAL A 163 26.96 21.27 -3.07
C VAL A 163 26.65 22.46 -3.97
N GLY A 164 25.40 22.91 -4.00
CA GLY A 164 24.96 24.02 -4.86
C GLY A 164 24.91 23.66 -6.35
N PRO A 165 24.38 24.56 -7.19
CA PRO A 165 24.12 24.27 -8.61
C PRO A 165 25.38 24.27 -9.49
N GLU A 166 26.40 25.03 -9.13
CA GLU A 166 27.63 25.13 -9.95
C GLU A 166 28.57 23.93 -9.78
N GLU A 167 28.36 23.15 -8.72
CA GLU A 167 29.22 22.03 -8.34
C GLU A 167 28.52 20.68 -8.42
N THR A 168 29.30 19.60 -8.30
CA THR A 168 28.78 18.24 -8.42
C THR A 168 29.14 17.35 -7.23
N VAL A 169 28.40 16.24 -7.08
CA VAL A 169 28.68 15.21 -6.08
C VAL A 169 30.06 14.61 -6.30
N GLY A 170 30.52 14.49 -7.54
CA GLY A 170 31.87 14.08 -7.91
C GLY A 170 32.93 14.96 -7.26
N SER A 171 32.83 16.28 -7.45
CA SER A 171 33.72 17.26 -6.80
C SER A 171 33.67 17.20 -5.28
N PHE A 172 32.46 17.15 -4.70
CA PHE A 172 32.29 17.02 -3.24
C PHE A 172 32.97 15.76 -2.70
N LEU A 173 32.73 14.61 -3.33
CA LEU A 173 33.34 13.34 -2.91
C LEU A 173 34.84 13.31 -3.14
N TYR A 174 35.36 13.98 -4.17
CA TYR A 174 36.79 14.09 -4.40
C TYR A 174 37.47 14.94 -3.31
N ARG A 175 36.94 16.13 -3.01
CA ARG A 175 37.42 16.94 -1.87
C ARG A 175 37.40 16.15 -0.58
N ARG A 176 36.31 15.43 -0.33
CA ARG A 176 36.17 14.61 0.88
C ARG A 176 37.19 13.46 0.93
N LEU A 177 37.50 12.85 -0.22
CA LEU A 177 38.52 11.82 -0.32
C LEU A 177 39.90 12.37 0.03
N THR A 178 40.25 13.56 -0.47
CA THR A 178 41.57 14.18 -0.23
C THR A 178 41.70 14.76 1.18
N THR A 179 40.62 15.25 1.80
CA THR A 179 40.67 15.84 3.15
C THR A 179 40.42 14.83 4.27
N HIS A 180 39.49 13.88 4.09
CA HIS A 180 39.04 12.94 5.14
C HIS A 180 39.35 11.48 4.83
N GLY A 181 39.94 11.16 3.67
CA GLY A 181 40.30 9.80 3.30
C GLY A 181 39.13 8.85 3.01
N SER A 182 37.89 9.35 2.91
CA SER A 182 36.70 8.49 2.73
C SER A 182 35.56 9.16 1.96
N THR A 183 34.99 8.40 1.02
CA THR A 183 33.77 8.73 0.26
C THR A 183 32.55 7.90 0.71
N ARG A 184 32.70 7.09 1.76
CA ARG A 184 31.65 6.18 2.21
C ARG A 184 30.59 6.91 3.04
N MET A 185 29.34 6.77 2.62
CA MET A 185 28.16 7.05 3.43
C MET A 185 28.06 5.99 4.53
N ARG A 186 28.14 6.38 5.79
CA ARG A 186 27.99 5.49 6.94
C ARG A 186 26.87 6.00 7.84
N PRO A 187 25.92 5.14 8.25
CA PRO A 187 24.95 5.53 9.26
C PRO A 187 25.66 5.61 10.62
N THR A 188 25.28 6.61 11.41
CA THR A 188 25.63 6.74 12.83
C THR A 188 24.33 6.56 13.63
N GLN A 189 24.40 5.94 14.80
CA GLN A 189 23.22 5.83 15.67
C GLN A 189 23.17 7.00 16.65
N ARG A 190 22.04 7.71 16.70
CA ARG A 190 21.75 8.72 17.72
C ARG A 190 20.34 8.48 18.24
N GLY A 191 20.20 8.19 19.53
CA GLY A 191 18.89 7.90 20.15
C GLY A 191 18.18 6.68 19.57
N GLY A 192 18.91 5.66 19.10
CA GLY A 192 18.33 4.46 18.48
C GLY A 192 17.90 4.64 17.02
N GLN A 193 18.09 5.81 16.42
CA GLN A 193 17.80 6.09 15.02
C GLN A 193 19.08 6.26 14.19
N ASN A 194 19.01 5.87 12.93
CA ASN A 194 20.09 6.07 11.96
C ASN A 194 20.12 7.52 11.48
N THR A 195 21.24 8.20 11.71
CA THR A 195 21.56 9.50 11.12
C THR A 195 22.68 9.36 10.09
N TRP A 196 22.73 10.26 9.11
CA TRP A 196 23.71 10.23 8.03
C TRP A 196 24.44 11.55 7.99
N GLU A 197 25.77 11.53 7.96
CA GLU A 197 26.57 12.75 7.79
C GLU A 197 26.30 13.44 6.44
N PHE A 198 26.10 12.63 5.40
CA PHE A 198 25.61 13.08 4.10
C PHE A 198 24.90 11.93 3.41
N TYR A 199 23.98 12.24 2.51
CA TYR A 199 23.35 11.23 1.68
C TYR A 199 23.17 11.71 0.23
N VAL A 200 23.53 10.87 -0.76
CA VAL A 200 23.48 11.24 -2.17
C VAL A 200 22.13 10.89 -2.80
N GLY A 201 21.42 11.91 -3.26
CA GLY A 201 20.20 11.77 -4.08
C GLY A 201 20.50 11.37 -5.52
N ARG A 202 19.53 10.73 -6.19
CA ARG A 202 19.60 10.38 -7.61
C ARG A 202 19.76 11.61 -8.50
N GLU A 203 18.99 12.65 -8.25
CA GLU A 203 18.97 13.86 -9.08
C GLU A 203 20.31 14.60 -9.05
N MET A 204 21.01 14.62 -7.91
CA MET A 204 22.35 15.19 -7.83
C MET A 204 23.36 14.49 -8.77
N LEU A 205 23.21 13.17 -8.98
CA LEU A 205 24.06 12.42 -9.91
C LEU A 205 23.60 12.55 -11.36
N VAL A 206 22.32 12.78 -11.59
CA VAL A 206 21.80 13.15 -12.92
C VAL A 206 22.36 14.52 -13.31
N HIS A 207 22.28 15.51 -12.42
CA HIS A 207 22.91 16.82 -12.59
C HIS A 207 24.41 16.69 -12.89
N GLU A 208 25.14 15.88 -12.12
CA GLU A 208 26.55 15.63 -12.40
C GLU A 208 26.80 14.99 -13.77
N PHE A 209 25.98 14.02 -14.17
CA PHE A 209 26.06 13.42 -15.51
C PHE A 209 25.88 14.49 -16.59
N ASP A 210 24.86 15.34 -16.46
CA ASP A 210 24.56 16.38 -17.45
C ASP A 210 25.68 17.43 -17.51
N ARG A 211 26.26 17.83 -16.37
CA ARG A 211 27.43 18.73 -16.31
C ARG A 211 28.68 18.12 -16.96
N LEU A 212 29.01 16.87 -16.62
CA LEU A 212 30.12 16.15 -17.24
C LEU A 212 29.93 16.04 -18.75
N TRP A 213 28.71 15.71 -19.19
CA TRP A 213 28.40 15.57 -20.61
C TRP A 213 28.57 16.89 -21.36
N GLU A 214 27.98 17.97 -20.84
CA GLU A 214 28.02 19.28 -21.48
C GLU A 214 29.46 19.82 -21.58
N THR A 215 30.24 19.76 -20.49
CA THR A 215 31.64 20.21 -20.50
C THR A 215 32.47 19.39 -21.47
N GLN A 216 32.36 18.07 -21.47
CA GLN A 216 33.19 17.23 -22.32
C GLN A 216 32.77 17.28 -23.80
N ARG A 217 31.48 17.54 -24.09
CA ARG A 217 30.98 17.68 -25.47
C ARG A 217 31.67 18.82 -26.20
N ALA A 218 32.05 19.90 -25.52
CA ALA A 218 32.81 20.99 -26.11
C ALA A 218 34.19 20.56 -26.65
N TYR A 219 34.78 19.51 -26.08
CA TYR A 219 36.08 18.98 -26.49
C TYR A 219 35.97 17.77 -27.43
N HIS A 220 34.88 17.00 -27.34
CA HIS A 220 34.67 15.74 -28.09
C HIS A 220 33.27 15.66 -28.73
N PRO A 221 32.88 16.61 -29.59
CA PRO A 221 31.51 16.70 -30.12
C PRO A 221 31.11 15.51 -31.00
N GLU A 222 32.08 14.89 -31.69
CA GLU A 222 31.85 13.73 -32.55
C GLU A 222 31.54 12.46 -31.76
N LEU A 223 32.10 12.31 -30.56
CA LEU A 223 31.86 11.17 -29.67
C LEU A 223 30.61 11.38 -28.79
N LEU A 224 30.43 12.59 -28.27
CA LEU A 224 29.39 12.92 -27.28
C LEU A 224 28.10 13.45 -27.92
N THR A 225 27.57 12.65 -28.85
CA THR A 225 26.29 12.91 -29.55
C THR A 225 25.08 12.79 -28.62
N GLU A 226 23.93 13.35 -29.03
CA GLU A 226 22.69 13.24 -28.25
C GLU A 226 22.20 11.78 -28.14
N GLU A 227 22.39 10.97 -29.19
CA GLU A 227 22.12 9.52 -29.17
C GLU A 227 22.94 8.82 -28.08
N ALA A 228 24.25 9.10 -28.03
CA ALA A 228 25.14 8.55 -27.01
C ALA A 228 24.70 9.00 -25.60
N ARG A 229 24.34 10.28 -25.45
CA ARG A 229 23.85 10.85 -24.19
C ARG A 229 22.63 10.09 -23.70
N GLN A 230 21.62 9.94 -24.55
CA GLN A 230 20.37 9.30 -24.19
C GLN A 230 20.58 7.83 -23.78
N ARG A 231 21.33 7.06 -24.58
CA ARG A 231 21.57 5.64 -24.33
C ARG A 231 22.39 5.39 -23.07
N ILE A 232 23.44 6.18 -22.85
CA ILE A 232 24.29 6.08 -21.65
C ILE A 232 23.53 6.54 -20.40
N ARG A 233 22.82 7.68 -20.48
CA ARG A 233 22.01 8.18 -19.36
C ARG A 233 20.93 7.19 -18.96
N GLU A 234 20.23 6.59 -19.92
CA GLU A 234 19.23 5.56 -19.67
C GLU A 234 19.88 4.32 -19.02
N ALA A 235 21.03 3.87 -19.54
CA ALA A 235 21.76 2.75 -18.98
C ALA A 235 22.15 3.00 -17.50
N ILE A 236 22.58 4.20 -17.12
CA ILE A 236 22.94 4.51 -15.73
C ILE A 236 21.70 4.58 -14.83
N PHE A 237 20.69 5.36 -15.21
CA PHE A 237 19.66 5.82 -14.27
C PHE A 237 18.34 5.05 -14.33
N ARG A 238 18.07 4.28 -15.40
CA ARG A 238 16.80 3.53 -15.52
C ARG A 238 16.57 2.60 -14.34
N GLN A 239 15.34 2.64 -13.85
CA GLN A 239 14.85 1.78 -12.79
C GLN A 239 13.47 1.26 -13.20
N ARG A 240 13.21 -0.03 -12.97
CA ARG A 240 11.89 -0.61 -13.24
C ARG A 240 10.84 0.02 -12.30
N PRO A 241 9.61 0.27 -12.76
CA PRO A 241 8.53 0.78 -11.93
C PRO A 241 8.26 -0.17 -10.75
N LEU A 242 7.70 0.38 -9.68
CA LEU A 242 7.24 -0.43 -8.56
C LEU A 242 6.04 -1.26 -9.00
N LYS A 243 5.88 -2.44 -8.37
CA LYS A 243 4.68 -3.24 -8.61
C LYS A 243 3.50 -2.55 -7.91
N PRO A 244 2.36 -2.35 -8.61
CA PRO A 244 1.15 -1.84 -7.98
C PRO A 244 0.72 -2.71 -6.79
N VAL A 245 0.13 -2.08 -5.78
CA VAL A 245 -0.53 -2.78 -4.68
C VAL A 245 -1.84 -3.35 -5.23
N ASP A 246 -2.15 -4.61 -4.90
CA ASP A 246 -3.48 -5.16 -5.14
C ASP A 246 -4.34 -4.90 -3.89
N PRO A 247 -5.32 -3.98 -3.97
CA PRO A 247 -6.11 -3.61 -2.81
C PRO A 247 -7.16 -4.67 -2.44
N GLY A 248 -7.37 -5.68 -3.29
CA GLY A 248 -8.41 -6.69 -3.14
C GLY A 248 -9.75 -6.22 -3.73
N ARG A 249 -10.75 -7.11 -3.64
CA ARG A 249 -12.07 -6.94 -4.28
C ARG A 249 -13.07 -6.23 -3.38
N CYS A 250 -13.96 -5.45 -3.98
CA CYS A 250 -15.06 -4.81 -3.30
C CYS A 250 -16.07 -5.85 -2.79
N THR A 251 -16.69 -5.52 -1.64
CA THR A 251 -17.69 -6.38 -1.01
C THR A 251 -19.01 -6.42 -1.80
N LEU A 252 -19.45 -5.29 -2.35
CA LEU A 252 -20.74 -5.14 -3.05
C LEU A 252 -20.63 -5.29 -4.58
N GLU A 253 -19.43 -5.07 -5.12
CA GLU A 253 -19.14 -5.11 -6.57
C GLU A 253 -17.89 -6.00 -6.77
N PRO A 254 -17.99 -7.33 -6.75
CA PRO A 254 -16.83 -8.26 -6.69
C PRO A 254 -15.81 -8.14 -7.81
N ASP A 255 -16.21 -7.59 -8.95
CA ASP A 255 -15.36 -7.33 -10.12
C ASP A 255 -14.52 -6.06 -9.98
N GLU A 256 -14.89 -5.19 -9.04
CA GLU A 256 -14.22 -3.92 -8.79
C GLU A 256 -13.16 -4.02 -7.69
N LYS A 257 -12.09 -3.23 -7.83
CA LYS A 257 -11.06 -3.08 -6.79
C LYS A 257 -11.51 -2.09 -5.72
N ARG A 258 -11.05 -2.33 -4.49
CA ARG A 258 -11.32 -1.47 -3.33
C ARG A 258 -10.80 -0.05 -3.52
N ALA A 259 -11.56 0.93 -3.04
CA ALA A 259 -11.23 2.35 -3.12
C ALA A 259 -10.12 2.72 -2.12
N PRO A 260 -9.14 3.55 -2.51
CA PRO A 260 -8.25 4.21 -1.55
C PRO A 260 -9.04 5.02 -0.53
N ILE A 261 -8.59 5.02 0.73
CA ILE A 261 -9.22 5.82 1.79
C ILE A 261 -9.06 7.31 1.51
N MET A 262 -7.99 7.73 0.84
CA MET A 262 -7.68 9.12 0.53
C MET A 262 -8.50 9.76 -0.60
N LEU A 263 -9.45 9.06 -1.23
CA LEU A 263 -10.38 9.75 -2.14
C LEU A 263 -11.25 10.73 -1.34
N ALA A 264 -11.64 11.85 -1.94
CA ALA A 264 -12.54 12.80 -1.30
C ALA A 264 -13.91 12.17 -1.04
N SER A 265 -14.45 11.42 -2.01
CA SER A 265 -15.69 10.64 -1.85
C SER A 265 -15.58 9.59 -0.73
N SER A 266 -14.40 8.96 -0.62
CA SER A 266 -14.06 8.02 0.45
C SER A 266 -14.03 8.67 1.84
N GLN A 267 -13.61 9.94 1.96
CA GLN A 267 -13.67 10.69 3.22
C GLN A 267 -15.12 11.02 3.58
N LEU A 268 -15.89 11.58 2.65
CA LEU A 268 -17.30 11.91 2.86
C LEU A 268 -18.11 10.67 3.24
N PHE A 269 -17.92 9.57 2.52
CA PHE A 269 -18.61 8.30 2.77
C PHE A 269 -18.44 7.81 4.21
N ARG A 270 -17.23 7.90 4.80
CA ARG A 270 -17.03 7.55 6.21
C ARG A 270 -17.64 8.58 7.14
N ILE A 271 -17.45 9.87 6.88
CA ILE A 271 -17.99 10.93 7.74
C ILE A 271 -19.51 10.79 7.86
N PHE A 272 -20.23 10.67 6.75
CA PHE A 272 -21.68 10.48 6.77
C PHE A 272 -22.10 9.16 7.41
N GLN A 273 -21.35 8.06 7.21
CA GLN A 273 -21.65 6.81 7.95
C GLN A 273 -21.55 6.97 9.45
N GLU A 274 -20.46 7.59 9.93
CA GLU A 274 -20.25 7.79 11.35
C GLU A 274 -21.33 8.72 11.92
N VAL A 275 -21.58 9.87 11.28
CA VAL A 275 -22.57 10.84 11.78
C VAL A 275 -24.00 10.29 11.72
N ASN A 276 -24.41 9.64 10.64
CA ASN A 276 -25.77 9.10 10.53
C ASN A 276 -26.01 7.92 11.51
N ALA A 277 -24.94 7.26 11.96
CA ALA A 277 -24.99 6.22 12.99
C ALA A 277 -24.91 6.76 14.42
N LEU A 278 -24.56 8.04 14.62
CA LEU A 278 -24.55 8.64 15.97
C LEU A 278 -25.96 8.61 16.56
N ARG A 279 -26.02 8.28 17.85
CA ARG A 279 -27.23 8.47 18.66
C ARG A 279 -26.91 9.32 19.87
N VAL A 280 -27.84 10.20 20.19
CA VAL A 280 -27.80 11.11 21.34
C VAL A 280 -28.56 10.46 22.48
N ILE A 281 -27.92 10.42 23.64
CA ILE A 281 -28.50 10.01 24.91
C ILE A 281 -28.54 11.27 25.77
N GLU A 282 -29.74 11.77 26.03
CA GLU A 282 -29.97 12.97 26.83
C GLU A 282 -30.04 12.62 28.32
N GLY A 283 -29.43 13.46 29.16
CA GLY A 283 -29.43 13.31 30.61
C GLY A 283 -30.84 13.39 31.23
N ASP A 284 -31.08 12.51 32.20
CA ASP A 284 -32.24 12.43 33.11
C ASP A 284 -33.60 11.91 32.57
N SER A 285 -33.67 11.34 31.36
CA SER A 285 -34.85 10.54 30.99
C SER A 285 -34.78 9.15 31.63
N LEU A 286 -35.82 8.77 32.38
CA LEU A 286 -35.98 7.43 32.99
C LEU A 286 -35.87 6.28 31.97
N ASP A 287 -36.02 6.58 30.68
CA ASP A 287 -36.02 5.61 29.59
C ASP A 287 -34.69 5.50 28.81
N LEU A 288 -33.73 6.43 28.98
CA LEU A 288 -32.40 6.48 28.32
C LEU A 288 -32.41 6.10 26.81
N ARG A 289 -33.49 6.38 26.08
CA ARG A 289 -33.62 5.92 24.69
C ARG A 289 -32.72 6.74 23.76
N PRO A 290 -31.76 6.12 23.07
CA PRO A 290 -30.90 6.84 22.14
C PRO A 290 -31.73 7.33 20.95
N ARG A 291 -31.71 8.64 20.67
CA ARG A 291 -32.35 9.23 19.49
C ARG A 291 -31.33 9.51 18.37
N PRO A 292 -31.72 9.54 17.09
CA PRO A 292 -30.85 10.07 16.04
C PRO A 292 -30.61 11.58 16.21
N LEU A 293 -29.62 12.11 15.49
CA LEU A 293 -29.42 13.55 15.34
C LEU A 293 -30.57 14.15 14.51
N THR A 294 -30.98 15.38 14.82
CA THR A 294 -31.86 16.17 13.94
C THR A 294 -31.10 16.61 12.69
N ARG A 295 -31.80 17.19 11.71
CA ARG A 295 -31.19 17.68 10.46
C ARG A 295 -30.13 18.73 10.73
N GLU A 296 -30.45 19.70 11.58
CA GLU A 296 -29.56 20.79 11.96
C GLU A 296 -28.36 20.29 12.75
N GLU A 297 -28.58 19.35 13.68
CA GLU A 297 -27.52 18.72 14.47
C GLU A 297 -26.56 17.93 13.58
N ARG A 298 -27.10 17.15 12.63
CA ARG A 298 -26.33 16.39 11.64
C ARG A 298 -25.50 17.33 10.77
N ASP A 299 -26.11 18.35 10.20
CA ASP A 299 -25.45 19.25 9.27
C ASP A 299 -24.33 20.05 9.97
N ALA A 300 -24.56 20.48 11.22
CA ALA A 300 -23.55 21.07 12.09
C ALA A 300 -22.36 20.12 12.39
N ALA A 301 -22.65 18.84 12.65
CA ALA A 301 -21.62 17.82 12.87
C ALA A 301 -20.77 17.58 11.61
N ILE A 302 -21.43 17.45 10.45
CA ILE A 302 -20.78 17.25 9.15
C ILE A 302 -19.89 18.44 8.80
N GLU A 303 -20.40 19.67 8.93
CA GLU A 303 -19.62 20.89 8.66
C GLU A 303 -18.34 20.92 9.50
N LEU A 304 -18.45 20.66 10.81
CA LEU A 304 -17.29 20.64 11.69
C LEU A 304 -16.29 19.55 11.30
N LEU A 305 -16.76 18.33 11.02
CA LEU A 305 -15.89 17.22 10.61
C LEU A 305 -15.23 17.49 9.26
N ARG A 306 -15.87 18.19 8.34
CA ARG A 306 -15.26 18.56 7.05
C ARG A 306 -14.20 19.65 7.19
N SER A 307 -14.25 20.46 8.25
CA SER A 307 -13.30 21.56 8.49
C SER A 307 -11.99 21.14 9.18
N LYS A 308 -11.92 19.96 9.78
CA LYS A 308 -10.78 19.52 10.61
C LYS A 308 -10.39 18.09 10.29
N PRO A 309 -9.11 17.70 10.41
CA PRO A 309 -8.71 16.30 10.22
C PRO A 309 -9.19 15.39 11.37
N LYS A 310 -9.50 15.98 12.53
CA LYS A 310 -9.87 15.27 13.75
C LYS A 310 -10.69 16.18 14.66
N VAL A 311 -11.77 15.64 15.25
CA VAL A 311 -12.69 16.36 16.13
C VAL A 311 -12.92 15.56 17.40
N THR A 312 -12.60 16.14 18.56
CA THR A 312 -12.89 15.51 19.86
C THR A 312 -14.39 15.53 20.14
N PHE A 313 -14.90 14.58 20.92
CA PHE A 313 -16.31 14.57 21.28
C PHE A 313 -16.74 15.84 22.03
N ALA A 314 -15.86 16.42 22.85
CA ALA A 314 -16.14 17.70 23.50
C ALA A 314 -16.35 18.85 22.50
N ALA A 315 -15.52 18.93 21.46
CA ALA A 315 -15.66 19.95 20.41
C ALA A 315 -16.92 19.71 19.56
N LEU A 316 -17.21 18.45 19.24
CA LEU A 316 -18.41 18.07 18.51
C LEU A 316 -19.68 18.46 19.29
N LYS A 317 -19.76 18.09 20.57
CA LYS A 317 -20.91 18.41 21.42
C LYS A 317 -21.12 19.91 21.56
N THR A 318 -20.04 20.67 21.76
CA THR A 318 -20.11 22.13 21.86
C THR A 318 -20.67 22.78 20.59
N ARG A 319 -20.29 22.29 19.41
CA ARG A 319 -20.75 22.82 18.12
C ARG A 319 -22.19 22.43 17.78
N VAL A 320 -22.60 21.22 18.16
CA VAL A 320 -23.89 20.63 17.79
C VAL A 320 -24.99 21.00 18.79
N PHE A 321 -24.72 20.89 20.09
CA PHE A 321 -25.72 21.07 21.16
C PHE A 321 -25.49 22.32 22.02
N GLY A 322 -24.39 23.04 21.79
CA GLY A 322 -23.99 24.19 22.61
C GLY A 322 -23.12 23.82 23.81
N LYS A 323 -22.57 24.85 24.47
CA LYS A 323 -21.65 24.69 25.60
C LYS A 323 -22.41 24.25 26.84
N GLY A 324 -21.98 23.15 27.46
CA GLY A 324 -22.57 22.65 28.72
C GLY A 324 -23.77 21.73 28.54
N ALA A 325 -24.08 21.29 27.31
CA ALA A 325 -25.12 20.30 27.07
C ALA A 325 -24.80 18.97 27.76
N ASP A 326 -25.73 18.47 28.58
CA ASP A 326 -25.65 17.16 29.23
C ASP A 326 -26.14 16.06 28.27
N VAL A 327 -25.31 15.77 27.28
CA VAL A 327 -25.57 14.73 26.28
C VAL A 327 -24.37 13.80 26.15
N ARG A 328 -24.69 12.52 25.94
CA ARG A 328 -23.72 11.47 25.60
C ARG A 328 -24.00 10.97 24.20
N LEU A 329 -22.95 10.78 23.41
CA LEU A 329 -23.04 10.14 22.10
C LEU A 329 -22.66 8.65 22.22
N THR A 330 -23.35 7.76 21.50
CA THR A 330 -23.05 6.31 21.53
C THR A 330 -21.62 5.96 21.14
N HIS A 331 -20.96 6.80 20.34
CA HIS A 331 -19.58 6.59 19.91
C HIS A 331 -18.54 7.04 20.95
N GLU A 332 -18.98 7.63 22.07
CA GLU A 332 -18.13 7.94 23.24
C GLU A 332 -17.87 6.70 24.11
N GLU A 333 -18.57 5.58 23.88
CA GLU A 333 -18.38 4.35 24.67
C GLU A 333 -17.03 3.69 24.35
N GLY A 334 -16.27 3.34 25.40
CA GLY A 334 -14.94 2.71 25.30
C GLY A 334 -13.77 3.72 25.31
N GLU A 335 -12.69 3.40 24.59
CA GLU A 335 -11.45 4.20 24.58
C GLU A 335 -11.42 5.28 23.47
N ARG A 336 -12.52 5.50 22.76
CA ARG A 336 -12.56 6.43 21.62
C ARG A 336 -12.67 7.88 22.12
N ALA A 337 -11.63 8.69 21.87
CA ALA A 337 -11.61 10.11 22.28
C ALA A 337 -12.09 11.11 21.20
N HIS A 338 -12.23 10.68 19.95
CA HIS A 338 -12.49 11.56 18.81
C HIS A 338 -13.10 10.84 17.61
N LEU A 339 -13.72 11.63 16.73
CA LEU A 339 -14.03 11.25 15.36
C LEU A 339 -12.95 11.79 14.41
N LEU A 340 -12.68 11.06 13.34
CA LEU A 340 -11.82 11.54 12.27
C LEU A 340 -12.66 12.46 11.38
N GLY A 341 -12.14 13.64 11.06
CA GLY A 341 -12.79 14.52 10.10
C GLY A 341 -12.21 14.32 8.69
N ASP A 342 -12.38 15.29 7.80
CA ASP A 342 -11.89 15.21 6.43
C ASP A 342 -10.39 15.53 6.37
N VAL A 343 -9.57 14.49 6.59
CA VAL A 343 -8.11 14.61 6.57
C VAL A 343 -7.61 15.06 5.20
N VAL A 344 -8.26 14.62 4.12
CA VAL A 344 -7.82 14.93 2.76
C VAL A 344 -8.04 16.41 2.46
N SER A 345 -9.26 16.90 2.72
CA SER A 345 -9.56 18.31 2.53
C SER A 345 -8.73 19.20 3.45
N ALA A 346 -8.53 18.82 4.72
CA ALA A 346 -7.70 19.59 5.64
C ALA A 346 -6.23 19.71 5.17
N GLU A 347 -5.67 18.64 4.60
CA GLU A 347 -4.28 18.62 4.13
C GLU A 347 -4.09 19.29 2.77
N LEU A 348 -5.09 19.21 1.88
CA LEU A 348 -5.01 19.79 0.54
C LEU A 348 -5.46 21.25 0.49
N ALA A 349 -6.39 21.67 1.34
CA ALA A 349 -6.88 23.04 1.38
C ALA A 349 -6.03 23.99 2.25
N ARG A 350 -4.99 23.47 2.93
CA ARG A 350 -4.11 24.29 3.78
C ARG A 350 -3.37 25.36 2.97
N ASP A 351 -2.97 26.43 3.66
CA ASP A 351 -2.07 27.43 3.11
C ASP A 351 -0.74 26.79 2.68
N GLY A 352 -0.31 27.09 1.45
CA GLY A 352 0.85 26.47 0.82
C GLY A 352 0.60 25.08 0.23
N ALA A 353 -0.65 24.66 0.04
CA ALA A 353 -1.06 23.56 -0.85
C ALA A 353 -2.06 24.09 -1.90
N LEU A 354 -3.22 23.46 -2.10
CA LEU A 354 -4.21 23.89 -3.10
C LEU A 354 -5.13 25.02 -2.61
N GLY A 355 -5.06 25.37 -1.32
CA GLY A 355 -5.80 26.48 -0.72
C GLY A 355 -7.32 26.33 -0.83
N SER A 356 -8.04 27.45 -0.71
CA SER A 356 -9.51 27.49 -0.75
C SER A 356 -10.10 26.95 -2.05
N ARG A 357 -9.37 27.07 -3.18
CA ARG A 357 -9.76 26.54 -4.49
C ARG A 357 -10.06 25.04 -4.46
N TRP A 358 -9.48 24.29 -3.51
CA TRP A 358 -9.83 22.88 -3.30
C TRP A 358 -11.35 22.68 -3.10
N HIS A 359 -12.00 23.58 -2.38
CA HIS A 359 -13.43 23.49 -2.07
C HIS A 359 -14.33 23.92 -3.23
N ASP A 360 -13.79 24.65 -4.20
CA ASP A 360 -14.51 25.06 -5.42
C ASP A 360 -14.58 23.92 -6.45
N LEU A 361 -13.73 22.90 -6.31
CA LEU A 361 -13.72 21.72 -7.16
C LEU A 361 -14.92 20.82 -6.91
N THR A 362 -15.41 20.21 -7.98
CA THR A 362 -16.39 19.13 -7.88
C THR A 362 -15.79 17.92 -7.17
N LEU A 363 -16.65 17.08 -6.58
CA LEU A 363 -16.20 15.86 -5.92
C LEU A 363 -15.40 14.93 -6.86
N ASP A 364 -15.73 14.95 -8.15
CA ASP A 364 -15.06 14.16 -9.18
C ASP A 364 -13.63 14.66 -9.45
N GLU A 365 -13.46 15.97 -9.53
CA GLU A 365 -12.13 16.60 -9.66
C GLU A 365 -11.29 16.36 -8.40
N GLN A 366 -11.87 16.47 -7.21
CA GLN A 366 -11.19 16.16 -5.95
C GLN A 366 -10.73 14.69 -5.90
N ASP A 367 -11.60 13.77 -6.33
CA ASP A 367 -11.30 12.34 -6.43
C ASP A 367 -10.26 12.00 -7.50
N GLU A 368 -10.16 12.82 -8.54
CA GLU A 368 -9.16 12.69 -9.57
C GLU A 368 -7.79 13.19 -9.11
N ILE A 369 -7.73 14.38 -8.49
CA ILE A 369 -6.51 14.92 -7.91
C ILE A 369 -5.94 13.96 -6.86
N THR A 370 -6.79 13.44 -5.97
CA THR A 370 -6.36 12.45 -4.96
C THR A 370 -5.84 11.16 -5.60
N ARG A 371 -6.46 10.69 -6.70
CA ARG A 371 -5.92 9.56 -7.49
C ARG A 371 -4.56 9.86 -8.10
N ILE A 372 -4.39 11.02 -8.73
CA ILE A 372 -3.09 11.44 -9.30
C ILE A 372 -2.03 11.45 -8.19
N LEU A 373 -2.36 12.03 -7.04
CA LEU A 373 -1.49 12.05 -5.86
C LEU A 373 -1.20 10.63 -5.32
N HIS A 374 -2.09 9.66 -5.49
CA HIS A 374 -1.89 8.28 -5.06
C HIS A 374 -1.04 7.46 -6.05
N ASP A 375 -1.32 7.61 -7.35
CA ASP A 375 -0.83 6.73 -8.41
C ASP A 375 0.42 7.24 -9.14
N ALA A 376 0.80 8.50 -8.98
CA ALA A 376 2.02 9.04 -9.58
C ALA A 376 3.29 8.39 -9.01
N ASP A 377 4.28 8.17 -9.88
CA ASP A 377 5.58 7.60 -9.49
C ASP A 377 6.57 8.68 -9.01
N SER A 378 6.39 9.93 -9.44
CA SER A 378 7.18 11.09 -9.05
C SER A 378 6.30 12.32 -8.75
N ASP A 379 6.84 13.26 -7.97
CA ASP A 379 6.15 14.52 -7.67
C ASP A 379 6.09 15.42 -8.92
N GLU A 380 7.07 15.35 -9.83
CA GLU A 380 7.03 16.11 -11.09
C GLU A 380 5.87 15.69 -12.01
N ASP A 381 5.51 14.40 -12.03
CA ASP A 381 4.33 13.93 -12.77
C ASP A 381 3.05 14.57 -12.20
N VAL A 382 2.95 14.68 -10.87
CA VAL A 382 1.82 15.32 -10.19
C VAL A 382 1.79 16.82 -10.52
N VAL A 383 2.93 17.51 -10.34
CA VAL A 383 3.05 18.95 -10.58
C VAL A 383 2.68 19.28 -12.03
N GLY A 384 3.17 18.51 -12.99
CA GLY A 384 2.82 18.70 -14.40
C GLY A 384 1.32 18.57 -14.67
N VAL A 385 0.66 17.56 -14.09
CA VAL A 385 -0.79 17.38 -14.30
C VAL A 385 -1.61 18.46 -13.56
N LEU A 386 -1.28 18.79 -12.32
CA LEU A 386 -2.02 19.82 -11.55
C LEU A 386 -1.89 21.21 -12.16
N THR A 387 -0.74 21.55 -12.72
CA THR A 387 -0.51 22.85 -13.37
C THR A 387 -1.21 22.92 -14.73
N THR A 388 -1.01 21.92 -15.60
CA THR A 388 -1.53 21.95 -16.98
C THR A 388 -3.04 21.73 -17.06
N ARG A 389 -3.60 20.84 -16.23
CA ARG A 389 -5.00 20.43 -16.33
C ARG A 389 -5.93 21.15 -15.36
N PHE A 390 -5.46 21.43 -14.15
CA PHE A 390 -6.28 22.06 -13.10
C PHE A 390 -5.92 23.53 -12.86
N GLY A 391 -4.89 24.05 -13.54
CA GLY A 391 -4.49 25.45 -13.45
C GLY A 391 -4.01 25.87 -12.06
N PHE A 392 -3.41 24.94 -11.30
CA PHE A 392 -2.70 25.29 -10.06
C PHE A 392 -1.31 25.84 -10.39
N SER A 393 -0.79 26.72 -9.56
CA SER A 393 0.62 27.13 -9.64
C SER A 393 1.55 25.98 -9.25
N GLU A 394 2.81 26.06 -9.68
CA GLU A 394 3.82 25.07 -9.30
C GLU A 394 4.00 25.01 -7.77
N HIS A 395 3.91 26.15 -7.09
CA HIS A 395 3.98 26.22 -5.63
C HIS A 395 2.85 25.43 -4.95
N GLU A 396 1.61 25.66 -5.37
CA GLU A 396 0.43 24.95 -4.84
C GLU A 396 0.53 23.44 -5.11
N ALA A 397 0.92 23.06 -6.32
CA ALA A 397 1.05 21.65 -6.71
C ALA A 397 2.16 20.93 -5.94
N ARG A 398 3.30 21.58 -5.71
CA ARG A 398 4.38 21.05 -4.85
C ARG A 398 3.90 20.93 -3.40
N GLY A 399 3.15 21.90 -2.90
CA GLY A 399 2.49 21.85 -1.59
C GLY A 399 1.55 20.66 -1.42
N ALA A 400 0.74 20.37 -2.44
CA ALA A 400 -0.13 19.20 -2.48
C ALA A 400 0.66 17.88 -2.49
N CYS A 401 1.85 17.86 -3.09
CA CYS A 401 2.73 16.68 -3.04
C CYS A 401 3.21 16.38 -1.60
N GLU A 402 3.32 17.39 -0.74
CA GLU A 402 3.76 17.24 0.65
C GLU A 402 2.64 16.87 1.63
N ALA A 403 1.38 16.89 1.19
CA ALA A 403 0.21 16.58 2.00
C ALA A 403 0.27 15.18 2.65
N SER A 404 -0.06 15.10 3.94
CA SER A 404 -0.03 13.85 4.73
C SER A 404 -1.34 13.07 4.59
N LEU A 405 -1.55 12.51 3.40
CA LEU A 405 -2.79 11.83 3.05
C LEU A 405 -2.90 10.43 3.72
N PRO A 406 -4.11 9.99 4.11
CA PRO A 406 -4.31 8.69 4.75
C PRO A 406 -3.98 7.54 3.78
N ASP A 407 -3.37 6.48 4.29
CA ASP A 407 -3.06 5.27 3.52
C ASP A 407 -4.05 4.15 3.83
N GLY A 408 -4.21 3.22 2.88
CA GLY A 408 -5.12 2.09 2.97
C GLY A 408 -6.33 2.19 2.05
N TYR A 409 -7.19 1.18 2.14
CA TYR A 409 -8.33 0.99 1.24
C TYR A 409 -9.58 0.63 2.04
N TYR A 410 -10.75 1.09 1.57
CA TYR A 410 -12.04 0.67 2.10
C TYR A 410 -12.37 -0.77 1.69
N ARG A 411 -13.37 -1.38 2.34
CA ARG A 411 -13.94 -2.67 1.90
C ARG A 411 -14.79 -2.57 0.62
N PHE A 412 -15.05 -1.36 0.13
CA PHE A 412 -15.87 -1.06 -1.04
C PHE A 412 -15.04 -0.39 -2.14
N SER A 413 -15.43 -0.59 -3.39
CA SER A 413 -14.89 0.07 -4.57
C SER A 413 -15.36 1.52 -4.66
N HIS A 414 -14.66 2.33 -5.47
CA HIS A 414 -15.06 3.70 -5.74
C HIS A 414 -16.46 3.76 -6.40
N LYS A 415 -16.75 2.83 -7.32
CA LYS A 415 -18.08 2.67 -7.94
C LYS A 415 -19.19 2.49 -6.89
N ALA A 416 -19.03 1.51 -5.99
CA ALA A 416 -19.97 1.29 -4.90
C ALA A 416 -20.13 2.51 -3.97
N ILE A 417 -19.02 3.16 -3.61
CA ILE A 417 -19.04 4.38 -2.78
C ILE A 417 -19.86 5.49 -3.46
N ARG A 418 -19.61 5.78 -4.74
CA ARG A 418 -20.36 6.81 -5.50
C ARG A 418 -21.85 6.51 -5.59
N ARG A 419 -22.23 5.23 -5.66
CA ARG A 419 -23.63 4.83 -5.75
C ARG A 419 -24.36 4.99 -4.41
N ILE A 420 -23.68 4.78 -3.28
CA ILE A 420 -24.27 4.85 -1.94
C ILE A 420 -24.22 6.26 -1.36
N LEU A 421 -23.16 7.01 -1.64
CA LEU A 421 -22.88 8.30 -1.02
C LEU A 421 -24.03 9.32 -1.13
N PRO A 422 -24.73 9.49 -2.29
CA PRO A 422 -25.87 10.40 -2.37
C PRO A 422 -26.95 10.09 -1.33
N TYR A 423 -27.31 8.82 -1.16
CA TYR A 423 -28.31 8.39 -0.18
C TYR A 423 -27.87 8.57 1.28
N LEU A 424 -26.57 8.61 1.55
CA LEU A 424 -26.03 8.96 2.87
C LEU A 424 -26.07 10.47 3.14
N ILE A 425 -25.89 11.29 2.10
CA ILE A 425 -25.92 12.75 2.17
C ILE A 425 -27.36 13.24 2.35
N ASP A 426 -28.26 12.71 1.53
CA ASP A 426 -29.66 13.12 1.51
C ASP A 426 -30.35 12.85 2.84
N TRP A 427 -31.21 13.78 3.26
CA TRP A 427 -32.13 13.54 4.37
C TRP A 427 -33.28 12.63 3.90
N ASP A 428 -33.71 11.71 4.76
CA ASP A 428 -34.91 10.92 4.49
C ASP A 428 -36.12 11.71 4.96
N GLU A 429 -36.77 12.42 4.04
CA GLU A 429 -37.94 13.25 4.34
C GLU A 429 -39.12 12.42 4.89
N ASP A 430 -39.31 11.19 4.41
CA ASP A 430 -40.41 10.32 4.85
C ASP A 430 -40.21 9.81 6.28
N ALA A 431 -38.96 9.52 6.65
CA ALA A 431 -38.61 9.01 7.98
C ALA A 431 -38.22 10.13 8.96
N ASP A 432 -38.18 11.38 8.50
CA ASP A 432 -37.56 12.54 9.13
C ASP A 432 -36.24 12.21 9.86
N ALA A 433 -35.34 11.54 9.14
CA ALA A 433 -34.09 11.06 9.71
C ALA A 433 -32.98 10.94 8.67
N ALA A 434 -31.72 10.96 9.13
CA ALA A 434 -30.61 10.57 8.28
C ALA A 434 -30.66 9.07 7.95
N ARG A 435 -30.36 8.69 6.71
CA ARG A 435 -30.24 7.28 6.33
C ARG A 435 -28.98 6.67 6.94
N THR A 436 -29.17 5.62 7.73
CA THR A 436 -28.07 4.77 8.20
C THR A 436 -27.45 4.01 7.03
N PHE A 437 -26.23 3.49 7.22
CA PHE A 437 -25.49 2.83 6.15
C PHE A 437 -26.26 1.67 5.49
N ASP A 438 -26.93 0.84 6.28
CA ASP A 438 -27.77 -0.26 5.81
C ASP A 438 -28.91 0.23 4.91
N LYS A 439 -29.62 1.30 5.31
CA LYS A 439 -30.70 1.91 4.52
C LYS A 439 -30.17 2.54 3.23
N ALA A 440 -29.03 3.22 3.29
CA ALA A 440 -28.40 3.81 2.10
C ALA A 440 -27.91 2.75 1.10
N VAL A 441 -27.44 1.60 1.60
CA VAL A 441 -27.07 0.44 0.77
C VAL A 441 -28.31 -0.14 0.07
N ALA A 442 -29.41 -0.30 0.79
CA ALA A 442 -30.68 -0.77 0.22
C ALA A 442 -31.22 0.22 -0.83
N ALA A 443 -31.23 1.52 -0.52
CA ALA A 443 -31.67 2.57 -1.44
C ALA A 443 -30.80 2.66 -2.70
N ALA A 444 -29.51 2.36 -2.59
CA ALA A 444 -28.59 2.24 -3.72
C ALA A 444 -28.85 0.99 -4.60
N GLY A 445 -29.75 0.09 -4.20
CA GLY A 445 -30.12 -1.11 -4.95
C GLY A 445 -29.24 -2.32 -4.66
N TYR A 446 -28.56 -2.35 -3.52
CA TYR A 446 -27.86 -3.55 -3.04
C TYR A 446 -28.74 -4.28 -2.00
N SER A 447 -28.70 -5.61 -2.00
CA SER A 447 -29.51 -6.43 -1.08
C SER A 447 -29.06 -6.30 0.37
N SER A 448 -27.75 -6.38 0.63
CA SER A 448 -27.20 -6.25 1.97
C SER A 448 -25.73 -5.88 1.94
N HIS A 449 -25.27 -5.26 3.03
CA HIS A 449 -23.86 -4.92 3.26
C HIS A 449 -23.12 -5.95 4.14
N SER A 450 -23.85 -6.90 4.72
CA SER A 450 -23.36 -7.90 5.66
C SER A 450 -23.77 -9.32 5.27
N ASP A 451 -24.97 -9.47 4.71
CA ASP A 451 -25.48 -10.73 4.20
C ASP A 451 -25.08 -10.91 2.73
N ILE A 452 -23.91 -11.52 2.54
CA ILE A 452 -23.30 -11.75 1.23
C ILE A 452 -23.20 -13.24 0.90
N HIS A 453 -23.97 -14.09 1.56
CA HIS A 453 -23.97 -15.51 1.23
C HIS A 453 -24.69 -15.75 -0.10
N SER A 454 -24.17 -16.65 -0.93
CA SER A 454 -24.84 -17.03 -2.18
C SER A 454 -26.06 -17.93 -1.95
N GLY A 455 -26.18 -18.54 -0.77
CA GLY A 455 -27.12 -19.64 -0.51
C GLY A 455 -26.77 -20.94 -1.24
N GLU A 456 -25.69 -20.97 -2.03
CA GLU A 456 -25.24 -22.16 -2.76
C GLU A 456 -24.77 -23.24 -1.78
N ILE A 457 -25.35 -24.44 -1.91
CA ILE A 457 -24.99 -25.60 -1.11
C ILE A 457 -24.06 -26.50 -1.94
N PHE A 458 -22.94 -26.88 -1.35
CA PHE A 458 -21.96 -27.77 -1.97
C PHE A 458 -21.95 -29.15 -1.31
N ASP A 459 -21.86 -30.20 -2.11
CA ASP A 459 -21.68 -31.58 -1.62
C ASP A 459 -20.35 -31.78 -0.88
N GLN A 460 -19.34 -30.97 -1.21
CA GLN A 460 -18.03 -30.96 -0.58
C GLN A 460 -17.58 -29.54 -0.34
N LEU A 461 -16.77 -29.33 0.71
CA LEU A 461 -16.19 -28.03 0.97
C LEU A 461 -15.29 -27.62 -0.22
N PRO A 462 -15.62 -26.51 -0.92
CA PRO A 462 -14.83 -26.07 -2.06
C PRO A 462 -13.51 -25.46 -1.61
N TYR A 463 -12.65 -25.09 -2.56
CA TYR A 463 -11.52 -24.23 -2.24
C TYR A 463 -12.02 -22.96 -1.56
N TYR A 464 -11.41 -22.60 -0.42
CA TYR A 464 -11.88 -21.46 0.36
C TYR A 464 -11.90 -20.17 -0.47
N GLY A 465 -11.04 -20.02 -1.49
CA GLY A 465 -10.99 -18.81 -2.31
C GLY A 465 -12.26 -18.59 -3.15
N ARG A 466 -12.99 -19.65 -3.50
CA ARG A 466 -14.26 -19.56 -4.22
C ARG A 466 -15.33 -18.87 -3.38
N VAL A 467 -15.35 -19.14 -2.07
CA VAL A 467 -16.36 -18.61 -1.13
C VAL A 467 -15.87 -17.33 -0.44
N LEU A 468 -14.57 -17.27 -0.14
CA LEU A 468 -13.91 -16.18 0.59
C LEU A 468 -13.14 -15.25 -0.36
N TYR A 469 -13.65 -15.03 -1.58
CA TYR A 469 -12.98 -14.23 -2.62
C TYR A 469 -12.60 -12.81 -2.15
N ARG A 470 -13.35 -12.23 -1.20
CA ARG A 470 -13.06 -10.90 -0.62
C ARG A 470 -11.81 -10.87 0.25
N TYR A 471 -11.33 -12.02 0.70
CA TYR A 471 -10.13 -12.17 1.54
C TYR A 471 -8.94 -12.74 0.78
N THR A 472 -9.13 -13.14 -0.48
CA THR A 472 -8.04 -13.57 -1.35
C THR A 472 -7.39 -12.38 -2.05
N GLN A 473 -6.11 -12.55 -2.35
CA GLN A 473 -5.35 -11.68 -3.24
C GLN A 473 -5.09 -12.43 -4.53
N ASP A 474 -5.11 -11.70 -5.65
CA ASP A 474 -4.74 -12.27 -6.93
C ASP A 474 -3.28 -12.73 -6.85
N LEU A 475 -2.96 -13.84 -7.51
CA LEU A 475 -1.58 -14.32 -7.52
C LEU A 475 -0.69 -13.29 -8.21
N ALA A 476 0.37 -12.89 -7.49
CA ALA A 476 1.36 -11.97 -8.03
C ALA A 476 1.99 -12.55 -9.31
N ASN A 477 1.66 -11.93 -10.45
CA ASN A 477 2.05 -12.31 -11.82
C ASN A 477 1.05 -13.27 -12.51
N ARG A 478 -0.24 -12.92 -12.54
CA ARG A 478 -1.17 -13.33 -13.61
C ARG A 478 -0.77 -12.75 -14.98
N SER A 479 0.52 -12.79 -15.34
CA SER A 479 0.94 -12.61 -16.71
C SER A 479 0.93 -14.00 -17.35
N GLU A 480 0.31 -14.14 -18.52
CA GLU A 480 0.25 -15.39 -19.27
C GLU A 480 1.64 -16.06 -19.42
N ASP A 481 2.71 -15.25 -19.47
CA ASP A 481 4.12 -15.68 -19.59
C ASP A 481 4.69 -16.51 -18.42
N HIS A 482 3.98 -16.59 -17.28
CA HIS A 482 4.49 -17.24 -16.07
C HIS A 482 3.43 -18.09 -15.34
N VAL A 483 2.54 -18.75 -16.08
CA VAL A 483 1.82 -19.90 -15.53
C VAL A 483 2.86 -20.96 -15.20
N LYS A 484 3.16 -21.15 -13.91
CA LYS A 484 3.94 -22.33 -13.54
C LYS A 484 3.07 -23.53 -13.87
N GLU A 485 3.59 -24.50 -14.62
CA GLU A 485 2.91 -25.79 -14.89
C GLU A 485 2.40 -26.52 -13.63
N ARG A 486 2.89 -26.12 -12.44
CA ARG A 486 2.48 -26.64 -11.13
C ARG A 486 1.65 -25.65 -10.29
N ALA A 487 1.08 -24.61 -10.89
CA ALA A 487 0.21 -23.68 -10.17
C ALA A 487 -1.13 -24.39 -9.89
N ASN A 488 -1.59 -24.35 -8.64
CA ASN A 488 -2.91 -24.85 -8.27
C ASN A 488 -3.96 -24.04 -9.06
N PRO A 489 -4.80 -24.68 -9.91
CA PRO A 489 -5.83 -23.99 -10.70
C PRO A 489 -6.78 -23.16 -9.82
N ASP A 490 -7.15 -23.68 -8.65
CA ASP A 490 -8.01 -22.98 -7.70
C ASP A 490 -7.36 -21.69 -7.19
N GLU A 491 -6.06 -21.71 -6.87
CA GLU A 491 -5.32 -20.51 -6.48
C GLU A 491 -5.17 -19.53 -7.65
N TRP A 492 -5.08 -20.05 -8.88
CA TRP A 492 -4.97 -19.23 -10.07
C TRP A 492 -6.26 -18.47 -10.35
N GLU A 493 -7.40 -19.15 -10.27
CA GLU A 493 -8.72 -18.59 -10.54
C GLU A 493 -9.22 -17.69 -9.40
N PHE A 494 -9.14 -18.17 -8.15
CA PHE A 494 -9.75 -17.51 -6.99
C PHE A 494 -8.76 -16.77 -6.08
N GLY A 495 -7.46 -16.85 -6.39
CA GLY A 495 -6.42 -16.24 -5.57
C GLY A 495 -6.18 -16.99 -4.26
N ARG A 496 -5.47 -16.35 -3.32
CA ARG A 496 -5.24 -16.94 -1.98
C ARG A 496 -5.12 -15.91 -0.87
N ILE A 497 -5.37 -16.33 0.36
CA ILE A 497 -5.10 -15.51 1.54
C ILE A 497 -3.58 -15.36 1.70
N ALA A 498 -3.10 -14.13 1.90
CA ALA A 498 -1.67 -13.84 1.92
C ALA A 498 -0.93 -14.48 3.11
N ASN A 499 -1.65 -14.69 4.22
CA ASN A 499 -1.10 -15.33 5.41
C ASN A 499 -0.92 -16.84 5.17
N PRO A 500 0.32 -17.35 5.11
CA PRO A 500 0.58 -18.75 4.78
C PRO A 500 0.00 -19.72 5.82
N THR A 501 -0.05 -19.34 7.10
CA THR A 501 -0.61 -20.18 8.16
C THR A 501 -2.11 -20.38 7.95
N VAL A 502 -2.84 -19.31 7.64
CA VAL A 502 -4.28 -19.37 7.35
C VAL A 502 -4.56 -20.16 6.06
N HIS A 503 -3.78 -19.91 5.00
CA HIS A 503 -3.89 -20.65 3.75
C HIS A 503 -3.70 -22.16 3.94
N VAL A 504 -2.68 -22.58 4.70
CA VAL A 504 -2.46 -24.01 5.00
C VAL A 504 -3.59 -24.56 5.86
N GLY A 505 -3.98 -23.86 6.93
CA GLY A 505 -5.05 -24.30 7.84
C GLY A 505 -6.38 -24.54 7.14
N LEU A 506 -6.84 -23.59 6.32
CA LEU A 506 -8.10 -23.74 5.56
C LEU A 506 -8.05 -24.87 4.52
N ASN A 507 -6.88 -25.13 3.91
CA ASN A 507 -6.72 -26.26 3.01
C ASN A 507 -6.71 -27.60 3.76
N GLN A 508 -6.11 -27.68 4.95
CA GLN A 508 -6.19 -28.88 5.78
C GLN A 508 -7.62 -29.12 6.28
N LEU A 509 -8.34 -28.06 6.64
CA LEU A 509 -9.77 -28.11 6.96
C LEU A 509 -10.57 -28.73 5.82
N ARG A 510 -10.40 -28.22 4.58
CA ARG A 510 -11.03 -28.77 3.37
C ARG A 510 -10.75 -30.27 3.20
N VAL A 511 -9.49 -30.69 3.35
CA VAL A 511 -9.11 -32.10 3.20
C VAL A 511 -9.82 -32.99 4.23
N ILE A 512 -9.81 -32.60 5.50
CA ILE A 512 -10.40 -33.40 6.58
C ILE A 512 -11.93 -33.43 6.47
N VAL A 513 -12.57 -32.28 6.28
CA VAL A 513 -14.03 -32.20 6.14
C VAL A 513 -14.49 -33.04 4.95
N ASN A 514 -13.84 -32.94 3.79
CA ASN A 514 -14.24 -33.71 2.61
C ASN A 514 -13.99 -35.21 2.77
N ALA A 515 -12.93 -35.62 3.49
CA ALA A 515 -12.70 -37.03 3.82
C ALA A 515 -13.77 -37.60 4.76
N ILE A 516 -14.20 -36.80 5.75
CA ILE A 516 -15.30 -37.14 6.66
C ILE A 516 -16.60 -37.27 5.85
N VAL A 517 -16.93 -36.27 5.03
CA VAL A 517 -18.16 -36.28 4.21
C VAL A 517 -18.19 -37.49 3.28
N LYS A 518 -17.07 -37.82 2.63
CA LYS A 518 -16.96 -38.99 1.76
C LYS A 518 -17.20 -40.31 2.52
N ARG A 519 -16.82 -40.39 3.79
CA ARG A 519 -16.90 -41.62 4.59
C ARG A 519 -18.23 -41.77 5.32
N TYR A 520 -18.79 -40.68 5.83
CA TYR A 520 -19.93 -40.70 6.76
C TYR A 520 -21.18 -39.99 6.22
N GLY A 521 -21.12 -39.40 5.02
CA GLY A 521 -22.17 -38.51 4.49
C GLY A 521 -22.01 -37.07 5.00
N PRO A 522 -22.89 -36.13 4.61
CA PRO A 522 -22.82 -34.75 5.11
C PRO A 522 -23.18 -34.68 6.60
N PRO A 523 -22.49 -33.85 7.41
CA PRO A 523 -22.84 -33.65 8.81
C PRO A 523 -24.19 -32.94 8.95
N PHE A 524 -24.95 -33.29 9.99
CA PHE A 524 -26.18 -32.57 10.36
C PHE A 524 -25.87 -31.20 10.98
N GLN A 525 -24.80 -31.13 11.78
CA GLN A 525 -24.32 -29.90 12.43
C GLN A 525 -22.80 -29.81 12.36
N VAL A 526 -22.27 -28.60 12.28
CA VAL A 526 -20.83 -28.33 12.37
C VAL A 526 -20.60 -27.31 13.49
N HIS A 527 -19.77 -27.68 14.46
CA HIS A 527 -19.35 -26.82 15.56
C HIS A 527 -17.87 -26.48 15.38
N VAL A 528 -17.55 -25.20 15.33
CA VAL A 528 -16.17 -24.71 15.16
C VAL A 528 -15.79 -23.89 16.37
N GLU A 529 -14.64 -24.20 16.97
CA GLU A 529 -14.08 -23.38 18.05
C GLU A 529 -13.58 -22.04 17.51
N LEU A 530 -13.97 -20.94 18.17
CA LEU A 530 -13.54 -19.59 17.85
C LEU A 530 -12.74 -19.00 19.01
N THR A 531 -11.63 -18.34 18.71
CA THR A 531 -10.78 -17.67 19.72
C THR A 531 -11.33 -16.33 20.20
N ALA A 532 -12.58 -16.00 19.91
CA ALA A 532 -13.18 -14.74 20.32
C ALA A 532 -13.47 -14.78 21.83
N LYS A 533 -12.80 -13.92 22.60
CA LYS A 533 -13.31 -13.50 23.91
C LYS A 533 -14.47 -12.57 23.62
N TRP A 534 -15.68 -13.03 23.90
CA TRP A 534 -16.89 -12.22 23.87
C TRP A 534 -16.91 -11.23 25.03
#